data_AF-A0A160NW60-F1
#
_entry.id   AF-A0A160NW60-F1
#
_cell.length_a   1.000
_cell.length_b   1.000
_cell.length_c   1.000
_cell.angle_alpha   90.00
_cell.angle_beta   90.00
_cell.angle_gamma   90.00
#
_symmetry.space_group_name_H-M   'P 1'
#
loop_
_entity.id
_entity.type
_entity.pdbx_description
1 polymer ?
#
loop_
_entity_poly.entity_id
_entity_poly.type
_entity_poly.pdbx_seq_one_letter_code
_entity_poly.pdbx_strand_id
1 'polypeptide(L)'
;MTRSPSLARRARAAALTLALVPLAAACGIQQSDVVEAGGAATVTVQPAAGTRLLLFFVGRDGRLLPVARGLPGEAVDGTGPGATTGMATPHTSPPAGTSGGFPIALDKLLSVLMSGPNEQERAAGLTTRLDMGAKPLFFAGPLPGPDGSPVVSIRFDSTVRDLDPLAVRQVVCTMAYSVDPGAAVSVTLVGTDGLLPATRCEPD
;
A
#
# COMPACT_ATOMS: atom_id res chain seq x y z
N MET A 1 -20.08 19.57 -87.57
CA MET A 1 -19.37 18.82 -88.64
C MET A 1 -17.89 19.06 -88.52
N THR A 2 -17.10 17.99 -88.75
CA THR A 2 -15.67 17.96 -89.11
C THR A 2 -14.62 18.45 -88.10
N ARG A 3 -14.05 17.46 -87.39
CA ARG A 3 -12.64 17.43 -86.92
C ARG A 3 -11.69 17.57 -88.09
N SER A 4 -10.60 18.29 -87.91
CA SER A 4 -9.26 18.06 -88.47
C SER A 4 -8.31 19.18 -88.01
N PRO A 5 -6.97 19.04 -88.06
CA PRO A 5 -6.17 17.87 -88.40
C PRO A 5 -5.10 17.51 -87.34
N SER A 6 -4.65 16.26 -87.43
CA SER A 6 -3.34 15.80 -87.01
C SER A 6 -2.23 16.46 -87.84
N LEU A 7 -1.17 16.97 -87.20
CA LEU A 7 0.11 17.22 -87.86
C LEU A 7 1.25 16.87 -86.90
N ALA A 8 1.81 15.70 -87.17
CA ALA A 8 3.13 15.28 -86.74
C ALA A 8 4.21 16.23 -87.29
N ARG A 9 5.24 16.49 -86.50
CA ARG A 9 6.67 16.20 -86.80
C ARG A 9 7.53 16.91 -85.75
N ARG A 10 8.35 16.16 -85.01
CA ARG A 10 9.82 16.07 -85.17
C ARG A 10 10.48 17.45 -85.00
N ALA A 11 11.52 17.64 -84.23
CA ALA A 11 12.39 16.77 -83.46
C ALA A 11 13.36 17.69 -82.71
N ARG A 12 13.90 17.17 -81.61
CA ARG A 12 15.25 17.42 -81.09
C ARG A 12 15.64 18.84 -80.65
N ALA A 13 15.93 18.85 -79.35
CA ALA A 13 17.21 19.22 -78.76
C ALA A 13 17.34 20.62 -78.12
N ALA A 14 17.41 20.53 -76.79
CA ALA A 14 18.52 20.98 -75.96
C ALA A 14 18.54 22.44 -75.47
N ALA A 15 19.14 22.53 -74.27
CA ALA A 15 19.65 23.71 -73.57
C ALA A 15 18.60 24.62 -72.89
N LEU A 16 18.82 25.19 -71.70
CA LEU A 16 19.72 24.97 -70.56
C LEU A 16 19.27 26.00 -69.51
N THR A 17 19.09 25.57 -68.26
CA THR A 17 19.37 26.28 -66.99
C THR A 17 19.07 27.78 -66.86
N LEU A 18 18.25 28.14 -65.86
CA LEU A 18 18.62 29.21 -64.93
C LEU A 18 18.05 28.95 -63.52
N ALA A 19 18.94 29.08 -62.55
CA ALA A 19 18.77 28.83 -61.13
C ALA A 19 17.95 29.91 -60.41
N LEU A 20 17.56 29.59 -59.16
CA LEU A 20 17.50 30.43 -57.94
C LEU A 20 16.19 30.28 -57.16
N VAL A 21 16.26 29.70 -55.95
CA VAL A 21 15.84 30.29 -54.65
C VAL A 21 16.01 29.22 -53.53
N PRO A 22 16.40 29.61 -52.30
CA PRO A 22 17.38 28.90 -51.49
C PRO A 22 16.82 28.24 -50.20
N LEU A 23 17.62 27.33 -49.64
CA LEU A 23 17.89 27.13 -48.21
C LEU A 23 16.72 27.41 -47.24
N ALA A 24 15.78 26.46 -47.15
CA ALA A 24 15.14 26.18 -45.87
C ALA A 24 16.01 25.17 -45.14
N ALA A 25 16.62 25.62 -44.04
CA ALA A 25 17.45 24.83 -43.16
C ALA A 25 16.77 23.51 -42.79
N ALA A 26 17.22 22.41 -43.39
CA ALA A 26 17.15 21.12 -42.73
C ALA A 26 18.07 21.23 -41.52
N CYS A 27 17.49 21.62 -40.38
CA CYS A 27 18.15 21.54 -39.10
C CYS A 27 18.57 20.08 -38.94
N GLY A 28 19.89 19.85 -38.92
CA GLY A 28 20.47 18.54 -38.74
C GLY A 28 20.05 17.96 -37.39
N ILE A 29 18.98 17.18 -37.40
CA ILE A 29 18.74 16.20 -36.36
C ILE A 29 19.48 14.96 -36.85
N GLN A 30 20.72 14.80 -36.37
CA GLN A 30 21.29 13.46 -36.33
C GLN A 30 20.27 12.60 -35.59
N GLN A 31 19.81 11.51 -36.20
CA GLN A 31 19.13 10.48 -35.42
C GLN A 31 20.10 10.14 -34.29
N SER A 32 19.80 10.60 -33.08
CA SER A 32 20.42 10.05 -31.90
C SER A 32 20.10 8.57 -31.98
N ASP A 33 21.15 7.74 -32.07
CA ASP A 33 20.99 6.30 -31.99
C ASP A 33 20.01 5.98 -30.85
N VAL A 34 19.14 5.00 -31.09
CA VAL A 34 18.30 4.46 -30.04
C VAL A 34 19.25 3.87 -29.01
N VAL A 35 19.51 4.62 -27.94
CA VAL A 35 19.96 4.00 -26.71
C VAL A 35 18.78 3.14 -26.29
N GLU A 36 18.94 1.82 -26.42
CA GLU A 36 18.10 0.86 -25.72
C GLU A 36 18.05 1.35 -24.28
N ALA A 37 16.93 1.98 -23.91
CA ALA A 37 16.62 2.21 -22.52
C ALA A 37 16.55 0.81 -21.95
N GLY A 38 17.64 0.38 -21.30
CA GLY A 38 17.72 -0.91 -20.65
C GLY A 38 16.39 -1.11 -19.96
N GLY A 39 15.71 -2.21 -20.31
CA GLY A 39 14.27 -2.37 -20.09
C GLY A 39 13.88 -1.85 -18.72
N ALA A 40 12.79 -1.08 -18.66
CA ALA A 40 12.34 -0.41 -17.44
C ALA A 40 12.63 -1.31 -16.25
N ALA A 41 13.28 -0.77 -15.21
CA ALA A 41 13.45 -1.48 -13.96
C ALA A 41 12.05 -1.83 -13.47
N THR A 42 11.60 -3.01 -13.85
CA THR A 42 10.36 -3.59 -13.40
C THR A 42 10.71 -4.06 -12.01
N VAL A 43 10.61 -3.13 -11.06
CA VAL A 43 10.37 -3.53 -9.70
C VAL A 43 9.02 -4.19 -9.78
N THR A 44 9.03 -5.52 -9.94
CA THR A 44 7.93 -6.34 -9.50
C THR A 44 7.77 -5.97 -8.03
N VAL A 45 6.86 -5.03 -7.77
CA VAL A 45 6.14 -4.98 -6.52
C VAL A 45 5.26 -6.22 -6.56
N GLN A 46 5.88 -7.40 -6.49
CA GLN A 46 5.26 -8.50 -5.84
C GLN A 46 4.95 -7.89 -4.47
N PRO A 47 3.67 -7.68 -4.09
CA PRO A 47 3.39 -7.51 -2.68
C PRO A 47 4.06 -8.74 -2.09
N ALA A 48 5.16 -8.52 -1.35
CA ALA A 48 5.82 -9.63 -0.72
C ALA A 48 4.67 -10.34 -0.02
N ALA A 49 4.39 -11.58 -0.39
CA ALA A 49 3.39 -12.40 0.26
C ALA A 49 3.86 -12.76 1.69
N GLY A 50 4.64 -11.88 2.30
CA GLY A 50 4.89 -11.82 3.71
C GLY A 50 3.68 -11.17 4.36
N THR A 51 3.36 -11.67 5.53
CA THR A 51 2.27 -11.25 6.40
C THR A 51 2.54 -9.84 6.90
N ARG A 52 2.30 -8.84 6.02
CA ARG A 52 2.45 -7.42 6.33
C ARG A 52 1.16 -6.93 6.99
N LEU A 53 1.28 -6.50 8.23
CA LEU A 53 0.25 -5.78 8.97
C LEU A 53 0.25 -4.31 8.54
N LEU A 54 -0.93 -3.73 8.38
CA LEU A 54 -1.09 -2.29 8.23
C LEU A 54 -1.50 -1.70 9.59
N LEU A 55 -0.62 -0.90 10.17
CA LEU A 55 -0.83 -0.23 11.45
C LEU A 55 -1.03 1.26 11.19
N PHE A 56 -1.95 1.90 11.90
CA PHE A 56 -2.09 3.35 11.83
C PHE A 56 -1.41 3.96 13.06
N PHE A 57 -0.43 4.83 12.83
CA PHE A 57 0.24 5.61 13.87
C PHE A 57 -0.07 7.08 13.72
N VAL A 58 0.17 7.86 14.77
CA VAL A 58 -0.12 9.29 14.80
C VAL A 58 1.12 10.08 14.43
N GLY A 59 1.05 10.88 13.38
CA GLY A 59 2.10 11.81 12.95
C GLY A 59 2.20 13.04 13.86
N ARG A 60 3.25 13.86 13.65
CA ARG A 60 3.47 15.12 14.41
C ARG A 60 2.35 16.14 14.23
N ASP A 61 1.64 16.06 13.11
CA ASP A 61 0.48 16.87 12.75
C ASP A 61 -0.84 16.33 13.32
N GLY A 62 -0.80 15.22 14.07
CA GLY A 62 -1.97 14.58 14.64
C GLY A 62 -2.76 13.70 13.68
N ARG A 63 -2.29 13.50 12.44
CA ARG A 63 -2.95 12.65 11.45
C ARG A 63 -2.61 11.18 11.62
N LEU A 64 -3.50 10.30 11.16
CA LEU A 64 -3.24 8.86 11.12
C LEU A 64 -2.47 8.50 9.84
N LEU A 65 -1.29 7.91 10.03
CA LEU A 65 -0.40 7.50 8.96
C LEU A 65 -0.32 5.96 8.92
N PRO A 66 -0.65 5.33 7.77
CA PRO A 66 -0.54 3.89 7.62
C PRO A 66 0.93 3.47 7.50
N VAL A 67 1.30 2.42 8.24
CA VAL A 67 2.64 1.84 8.25
C VAL A 67 2.54 0.33 8.06
N ALA A 68 3.20 -0.17 7.02
CA ALA A 68 3.30 -1.60 6.77
C ALA A 68 4.43 -2.21 7.62
N ARG A 69 4.10 -3.21 8.44
CA ARG A 69 5.08 -3.97 9.25
C ARG A 69 4.98 -5.46 9.00
N GLY A 70 6.09 -6.18 9.09
CA GLY A 70 6.05 -7.64 9.16
C GLY A 70 5.52 -8.12 10.51
N LEU A 71 4.92 -9.31 10.56
CA LEU A 71 4.61 -9.96 11.82
C LEU A 71 5.88 -10.25 12.63
N PRO A 72 5.91 -9.96 13.94
CA PRO A 72 7.03 -10.37 14.79
C PRO A 72 7.13 -11.90 14.85
N GLY A 73 8.33 -12.43 14.64
CA GLY A 73 8.62 -13.87 14.64
C GLY A 73 8.58 -14.53 13.26
N GLU A 74 8.13 -13.83 12.22
CA GLU A 74 8.32 -14.23 10.83
C GLU A 74 9.52 -13.45 10.28
N ALA A 75 10.72 -13.88 10.66
CA ALA A 75 11.92 -13.48 9.94
C ALA A 75 11.75 -13.99 8.50
N VAL A 76 11.34 -13.11 7.60
CA VAL A 76 11.55 -13.34 6.18
C VAL A 76 13.07 -13.41 6.02
N ASP A 77 13.57 -14.60 5.70
CA ASP A 77 14.98 -14.86 5.40
C ASP A 77 15.44 -13.91 4.31
N GLY A 78 15.94 -12.75 4.73
CA GLY A 78 16.75 -11.89 3.89
C GLY A 78 18.09 -12.58 3.69
N THR A 79 18.14 -13.51 2.74
CA THR A 79 19.41 -14.03 2.23
C THR A 79 20.12 -12.89 1.49
N GLY A 80 20.74 -11.99 2.24
CA GLY A 80 21.88 -11.22 1.78
C GLY A 80 23.13 -12.10 1.94
N PRO A 81 24.09 -12.08 1.00
CA PRO A 81 25.32 -12.83 1.13
C PRO A 81 26.19 -12.17 2.24
N GLY A 82 26.09 -12.66 3.48
CA GLY A 82 27.03 -12.21 4.53
C GLY A 82 26.62 -12.28 6.00
N ALA A 83 25.58 -13.01 6.41
CA ALA A 83 25.24 -13.13 7.84
C ALA A 83 25.68 -14.48 8.43
N THR A 84 26.69 -14.44 9.31
CA THR A 84 27.21 -15.57 10.08
C THR A 84 26.14 -16.19 10.98
N THR A 85 26.05 -17.52 10.97
CA THR A 85 25.16 -18.34 11.79
C THR A 85 25.32 -18.06 13.29
N GLY A 86 24.39 -17.28 13.86
CA GLY A 86 24.14 -17.22 15.30
C GLY A 86 23.06 -18.23 15.68
N MET A 87 23.31 -19.05 16.70
CA MET A 87 22.43 -20.12 17.18
C MET A 87 21.00 -19.63 17.47
N ALA A 88 20.05 -20.01 16.61
CA ALA A 88 18.64 -19.93 16.89
C ALA A 88 18.26 -21.04 17.88
N THR A 89 17.77 -20.67 19.06
CA THR A 89 17.09 -21.59 19.96
C THR A 89 15.83 -22.14 19.27
N PRO A 90 15.50 -23.43 19.39
CA PRO A 90 14.27 -23.95 18.84
C PRO A 90 13.09 -23.43 19.68
N HIS A 91 12.40 -22.43 19.17
CA HIS A 91 11.06 -22.09 19.65
C HIS A 91 10.10 -23.11 19.06
N THR A 92 9.79 -24.14 19.84
CA THR A 92 8.73 -25.10 19.55
C THR A 92 7.40 -24.35 19.45
N SER A 93 7.00 -24.02 18.24
CA SER A 93 5.64 -23.56 17.97
C SER A 93 4.70 -24.77 18.06
N PRO A 94 3.56 -24.68 18.76
CA PRO A 94 2.60 -25.78 18.80
C PRO A 94 2.04 -26.06 17.39
N PRO A 95 1.67 -27.32 17.09
CA PRO A 95 1.21 -27.70 15.76
C PRO A 95 -0.08 -26.97 15.41
N ALA A 96 -0.10 -26.40 14.19
CA ALA A 96 -1.28 -25.79 13.60
C ALA A 96 -2.40 -26.85 13.49
N GLY A 97 -3.40 -26.74 14.37
CA GLY A 97 -4.54 -27.64 14.43
C GLY A 97 -5.82 -26.86 14.66
N THR A 98 -6.65 -26.79 13.62
CA THR A 98 -8.11 -26.58 13.66
C THR A 98 -8.60 -25.31 14.36
N SER A 99 -8.31 -24.16 13.78
CA SER A 99 -9.17 -22.97 13.87
C SER A 99 -9.40 -22.47 12.45
N GLY A 100 -10.67 -22.32 12.04
CA GLY A 100 -11.01 -21.70 10.76
C GLY A 100 -10.22 -20.40 10.59
N GLY A 101 -9.72 -20.15 9.37
CA GLY A 101 -8.82 -19.04 9.08
C GLY A 101 -9.32 -17.72 9.69
N PHE A 102 -8.39 -16.97 10.31
CA PHE A 102 -8.58 -15.78 11.17
C PHE A 102 -8.75 -16.06 12.68
N PRO A 103 -7.65 -16.46 13.36
CA PRO A 103 -7.34 -15.75 14.63
C PRO A 103 -5.87 -15.37 14.85
N ILE A 104 -4.90 -15.79 14.03
CA ILE A 104 -3.47 -15.64 14.37
C ILE A 104 -2.88 -14.23 14.13
N ALA A 105 -3.62 -13.28 13.52
CA ALA A 105 -3.09 -11.95 13.20
C ALA A 105 -3.60 -10.80 14.08
N LEU A 106 -4.79 -10.89 14.69
CA LEU A 106 -5.43 -9.70 15.30
C LEU A 106 -4.93 -9.38 16.70
N ASP A 107 -4.81 -10.38 17.58
CA ASP A 107 -4.21 -10.19 18.90
C ASP A 107 -2.75 -9.72 18.76
N LYS A 108 -2.03 -10.26 17.76
CA LYS A 108 -0.68 -9.82 17.41
C LYS A 108 -0.66 -8.40 16.86
N LEU A 109 -1.57 -8.05 15.96
CA LEU A 109 -1.67 -6.72 15.37
C LEU A 109 -1.93 -5.66 16.44
N LEU A 110 -2.86 -5.91 17.34
CA LEU A 110 -3.12 -4.99 18.44
C LEU A 110 -1.95 -4.94 19.42
N SER A 111 -1.28 -6.07 19.69
CA SER A 111 -0.04 -6.09 20.48
C SER A 111 1.09 -5.26 19.85
N VAL A 112 1.25 -5.33 18.53
CA VAL A 112 2.25 -4.55 17.79
C VAL A 112 1.87 -3.06 17.77
N LEU A 113 0.58 -2.73 17.67
CA LEU A 113 0.07 -1.36 17.76
C LEU A 113 0.33 -0.75 19.15
N MET A 114 0.02 -1.50 20.21
CA MET A 114 0.23 -1.11 21.61
C MET A 114 1.70 -0.97 21.98
N SER A 115 2.57 -1.83 21.41
CA SER A 115 4.03 -1.68 21.55
C SER A 115 4.55 -0.37 20.96
N GLY A 116 3.74 0.27 20.10
CA GLY A 116 4.00 1.59 19.55
C GLY A 116 4.98 1.58 18.37
N PRO A 117 5.34 2.78 17.88
CA PRO A 117 6.29 2.98 16.80
C PRO A 117 7.70 2.44 17.13
N ASN A 118 8.37 1.80 16.16
CA ASN A 118 9.76 1.36 16.34
C ASN A 118 10.71 2.59 16.32
N GLU A 119 12.01 2.38 16.52
CA GLU A 119 12.96 3.51 16.61
C GLU A 119 13.02 4.38 15.34
N GLN A 120 12.98 3.77 14.16
CA GLN A 120 13.01 4.50 12.89
C GLN A 120 11.73 5.32 12.68
N GLU A 121 10.58 4.74 13.01
CA GLU A 121 9.28 5.40 12.95
C GLU A 121 9.16 6.52 14.00
N ARG A 122 9.67 6.31 15.21
CA ARG A 122 9.77 7.37 16.24
C ARG A 122 10.67 8.51 15.78
N ALA A 123 11.81 8.21 15.15
CA ALA A 123 12.67 9.23 14.55
C ALA A 123 11.95 10.01 13.45
N ALA A 124 11.09 9.34 12.67
CA ALA A 124 10.18 9.99 11.71
C ALA A 124 9.07 10.83 12.36
N GLY A 125 8.91 10.75 13.69
CA GLY A 125 7.93 11.52 14.46
C GLY A 125 6.58 10.83 14.63
N LEU A 126 6.52 9.52 14.39
CA LEU A 126 5.32 8.73 14.63
C LEU A 126 5.18 8.42 16.12
N THR A 127 3.94 8.43 16.59
CA THR A 127 3.53 8.14 17.96
C THR A 127 2.33 7.19 17.98
N THR A 128 2.01 6.64 19.15
CA THR A 128 0.74 5.94 19.39
C THR A 128 -0.06 6.73 20.44
N ARG A 129 -1.36 6.86 20.24
CA ARG A 129 -2.28 7.48 21.20
C ARG A 129 -2.99 6.44 22.06
N LEU A 130 -2.93 5.18 21.67
CA LEU A 130 -3.36 4.07 22.49
C LEU A 130 -2.50 4.04 23.76
N ASP A 131 -3.13 4.25 24.91
CA ASP A 131 -2.43 4.14 26.19
C ASP A 131 -1.92 2.69 26.38
N MET A 132 -0.82 2.55 27.12
CA MET A 132 -0.24 1.21 27.38
C MET A 132 -0.98 0.42 28.47
N GLY A 133 -2.09 0.97 29.00
CA GLY A 133 -2.89 0.37 30.06
C GLY A 133 -4.07 -0.44 29.53
N ALA A 134 -4.63 -0.06 28.38
CA ALA A 134 -5.72 -0.74 27.70
C ALA A 134 -5.23 -2.03 27.07
N LYS A 135 -5.60 -3.18 27.65
CA LYS A 135 -5.23 -4.48 27.09
C LYS A 135 -6.45 -5.10 26.40
N PRO A 136 -6.33 -5.54 25.15
CA PRO A 136 -7.36 -6.35 24.55
C PRO A 136 -7.46 -7.68 25.29
N LEU A 137 -8.69 -8.05 25.58
CA LEU A 137 -9.04 -9.32 26.19
C LEU A 137 -9.57 -10.31 25.17
N PHE A 138 -10.33 -9.80 24.20
CA PHE A 138 -11.07 -10.65 23.30
C PHE A 138 -11.47 -9.90 22.04
N PHE A 139 -11.53 -10.67 20.95
CA PHE A 139 -11.97 -10.21 19.66
C PHE A 139 -13.12 -11.08 19.17
N ALA A 140 -14.15 -10.45 18.59
CA ALA A 140 -15.23 -11.14 17.92
C ALA A 140 -15.51 -10.50 16.56
N GLY A 141 -15.60 -11.30 15.51
CA GLY A 141 -16.07 -10.86 14.19
C GLY A 141 -15.18 -11.27 13.02
N PRO A 142 -15.53 -10.85 11.79
CA PRO A 142 -16.70 -10.03 11.45
C PRO A 142 -18.02 -10.79 11.62
N LEU A 143 -19.00 -10.18 12.28
CA LEU A 143 -20.38 -10.68 12.40
C LEU A 143 -21.35 -9.71 11.73
N PRO A 144 -22.51 -10.16 11.21
CA PRO A 144 -23.52 -9.26 10.69
C PRO A 144 -24.04 -8.32 11.80
N GLY A 145 -23.93 -7.01 11.57
CA GLY A 145 -24.50 -5.98 12.42
C GLY A 145 -26.02 -5.87 12.28
N PRO A 146 -26.67 -4.99 13.06
CA PRO A 146 -28.13 -4.78 13.02
C PRO A 146 -28.66 -4.38 11.64
N ASP A 147 -27.82 -3.71 10.84
CA ASP A 147 -28.09 -3.25 9.48
C ASP A 147 -27.58 -4.23 8.40
N GLY A 148 -27.06 -5.39 8.80
CA GLY A 148 -26.43 -6.37 7.91
C GLY A 148 -24.99 -6.03 7.50
N SER A 149 -24.45 -4.88 7.91
CA SER A 149 -23.04 -4.53 7.64
C SER A 149 -22.10 -5.39 8.48
N PRO A 150 -20.89 -5.75 8.00
CA PRO A 150 -19.95 -6.51 8.82
C PRO A 150 -19.47 -5.63 9.98
N VAL A 151 -19.58 -6.16 11.20
CA VAL A 151 -19.12 -5.52 12.42
C VAL A 151 -18.11 -6.39 13.13
N VAL A 152 -17.06 -5.73 13.60
CA VAL A 152 -15.98 -6.30 14.39
C VAL A 152 -16.04 -5.72 15.79
N SER A 153 -15.94 -6.54 16.82
CA SER A 153 -15.95 -6.12 18.23
C SER A 153 -14.63 -6.46 18.92
N ILE A 154 -14.07 -5.48 19.61
CA ILE A 154 -12.80 -5.60 20.34
C ILE A 154 -13.09 -5.27 21.80
N ARG A 155 -12.78 -6.19 22.70
CA ARG A 155 -13.00 -6.04 24.12
C ARG A 155 -11.69 -5.73 24.83
N PHE A 156 -11.69 -4.73 25.69
CA PHE A 156 -10.59 -4.29 26.54
C PHE A 156 -10.89 -4.56 28.02
N ASP A 157 -9.84 -4.67 28.84
CA ASP A 157 -9.94 -4.74 30.30
C ASP A 157 -10.00 -3.36 30.98
N SER A 158 -9.93 -2.29 30.21
CA SER A 158 -9.97 -0.91 30.66
C SER A 158 -11.28 -0.20 30.27
N THR A 159 -11.40 1.06 30.68
CA THR A 159 -12.48 1.96 30.28
C THR A 159 -12.26 2.43 28.83
N VAL A 160 -13.27 2.28 27.96
CA VAL A 160 -13.18 2.70 26.56
C VAL A 160 -13.84 4.05 26.28
N ARG A 161 -14.74 4.52 27.16
CA ARG A 161 -15.46 5.80 26.94
C ARG A 161 -14.60 7.02 27.19
N ASP A 162 -13.56 6.88 28.00
CA ASP A 162 -12.59 7.94 28.30
C ASP A 162 -11.37 7.91 27.37
N LEU A 163 -11.34 7.01 26.38
CA LEU A 163 -10.24 6.95 25.41
C LEU A 163 -10.18 8.24 24.59
N ASP A 164 -8.95 8.67 24.32
CA ASP A 164 -8.69 9.77 23.41
C ASP A 164 -9.35 9.48 22.04
N PRO A 165 -10.13 10.42 21.46
CA PRO A 165 -10.80 10.20 20.19
C PRO A 165 -9.86 9.80 19.04
N LEU A 166 -8.61 10.29 19.04
CA LEU A 166 -7.58 9.90 18.08
C LEU A 166 -7.06 8.48 18.35
N ALA A 167 -7.00 8.04 19.61
CA ALA A 167 -6.72 6.64 19.96
C ALA A 167 -7.83 5.70 19.46
N VAL A 168 -9.10 6.10 19.62
CA VAL A 168 -10.25 5.35 19.07
C VAL A 168 -10.10 5.22 17.55
N ARG A 169 -9.86 6.32 16.83
CA ARG A 169 -9.64 6.28 15.37
C ARG A 169 -8.45 5.40 14.98
N GLN A 170 -7.35 5.49 15.73
CA GLN A 170 -6.15 4.68 15.51
C GLN A 170 -6.47 3.18 15.56
N VAL A 171 -7.19 2.73 16.58
CA VAL A 171 -7.62 1.33 16.73
C VAL A 171 -8.60 0.93 15.63
N VAL A 172 -9.63 1.75 15.39
CA VAL A 172 -10.65 1.49 14.36
C VAL A 172 -10.02 1.31 12.98
N CYS A 173 -9.13 2.20 12.58
CA CYS A 173 -8.47 2.11 11.27
C CYS A 173 -7.52 0.93 11.15
N THR A 174 -6.70 0.68 12.17
CA THR A 174 -5.81 -0.49 12.19
C THR A 174 -6.59 -1.80 12.06
N MET A 175 -7.74 -1.88 12.71
CA MET A 175 -8.56 -3.09 12.72
C MET A 175 -9.41 -3.24 11.46
N ALA A 176 -9.99 -2.15 10.95
CA ALA A 176 -10.76 -2.18 9.71
C ALA A 176 -9.91 -2.67 8.53
N TYR A 177 -8.71 -2.10 8.35
CA TYR A 177 -7.78 -2.49 7.29
C TYR A 177 -7.18 -3.89 7.46
N SER A 178 -7.16 -4.42 8.68
CA SER A 178 -6.70 -5.80 8.94
C SER A 178 -7.70 -6.86 8.48
N VAL A 179 -8.98 -6.49 8.40
CA VAL A 179 -10.09 -7.38 8.04
C VAL A 179 -10.48 -7.19 6.58
N ASP A 180 -10.58 -5.95 6.14
CA ASP A 180 -10.93 -5.55 4.78
C ASP A 180 -9.98 -4.44 4.31
N PRO A 181 -9.17 -4.64 3.27
CA PRO A 181 -8.32 -3.60 2.70
C PRO A 181 -9.09 -2.34 2.23
N GLY A 182 -10.39 -2.47 1.96
CA GLY A 182 -11.28 -1.34 1.65
C GLY A 182 -11.82 -0.61 2.88
N ALA A 183 -11.57 -1.14 4.09
CA ALA A 183 -12.03 -0.63 5.38
C ALA A 183 -13.54 -0.40 5.48
N ALA A 184 -14.36 -1.20 4.78
CA ALA A 184 -15.81 -1.10 4.79
C ALA A 184 -16.46 -1.66 6.07
N VAL A 185 -15.71 -2.41 6.87
CA VAL A 185 -16.14 -3.00 8.15
C VAL A 185 -16.26 -1.93 9.24
N SER A 186 -17.30 -2.02 10.05
CA SER A 186 -17.44 -1.17 11.24
C SER A 186 -16.80 -1.85 12.45
N VAL A 187 -16.13 -1.07 13.30
CA VAL A 187 -15.45 -1.55 14.51
C VAL A 187 -16.15 -1.01 15.75
N THR A 188 -16.40 -1.87 16.72
CA THR A 188 -17.00 -1.58 18.02
C THR A 188 -15.97 -1.85 19.11
N LEU A 189 -15.72 -0.89 19.99
CA LEU A 189 -14.84 -1.07 21.14
C LEU A 189 -15.68 -1.30 22.40
N VAL A 190 -15.33 -2.30 23.19
CA VAL A 190 -16.03 -2.71 24.41
C VAL A 190 -15.06 -2.66 25.58
N GLY A 191 -15.34 -1.84 26.58
CA GLY A 191 -14.56 -1.75 27.82
C GLY A 191 -15.32 -2.26 29.03
N THR A 192 -14.76 -2.03 30.21
CA THR A 192 -15.39 -2.32 31.51
C THR A 192 -16.52 -1.34 31.86
N ASP A 193 -16.51 -0.16 31.25
CA ASP A 193 -17.47 0.93 31.41
C ASP A 193 -18.57 0.96 30.35
N GLY A 194 -18.53 0.08 29.35
CA GLY A 194 -19.55 -0.04 28.32
C GLY A 194 -18.98 -0.26 26.92
N LEU A 195 -19.74 0.10 25.89
CA LEU A 195 -19.32 0.02 24.49
C LEU A 195 -19.40 1.37 23.81
N LEU A 196 -18.51 1.58 22.84
CA LEU A 196 -18.56 2.69 21.88
C LEU A 196 -19.42 2.30 20.67
N PRO A 197 -20.06 3.26 19.98
CA PRO A 197 -20.80 2.99 18.76
C PRO A 197 -19.93 2.31 17.68
N ALA A 198 -20.54 1.45 16.87
CA ALA A 198 -19.89 0.87 15.71
C ALA A 198 -19.46 1.99 14.75
N THR A 199 -18.16 2.06 14.46
CA THR A 199 -17.53 3.17 13.75
C THR A 199 -16.71 2.65 12.58
N ARG A 200 -16.83 3.28 11.40
CA ARG A 200 -15.96 2.98 10.24
C ARG A 200 -14.65 3.75 10.34
N CYS A 201 -13.61 3.26 9.67
CA CYS A 201 -12.37 4.01 9.56
C CYS A 201 -12.55 5.22 8.64
N GLU A 202 -12.15 6.38 9.13
CA GLU A 202 -12.01 7.62 8.37
C GLU A 202 -10.55 8.08 8.53
N PRO A 203 -9.66 7.78 7.57
CA PRO A 203 -8.28 8.22 7.62
C PRO A 203 -8.20 9.71 7.24
N ASP A 204 -7.94 10.57 8.23
CA ASP A 204 -7.84 12.04 8.15
C ASP A 204 -6.71 12.59 7.23
#